data_AF-A0A6L7CVM4-F1
#
_entry.id   AF-A0A6L7CVM4-F1
#
_cell.length_a   1.000
_cell.length_b   1.000
_cell.length_c   1.000
_cell.angle_alpha   90.00
_cell.angle_beta   90.00
_cell.angle_gamma   90.00
#
_symmetry.space_group_name_H-M   'P 1'
#
loop_
_entity.id
_entity.type
_entity.pdbx_description
1 polymer ?
#
loop_
_entity_poly.entity_id
_entity_poly.type
_entity_poly.pdbx_seq_one_letter_code
_entity_poly.pdbx_strand_id
1 'polypeptide(L)'
;IYFHVFYNLVRCLVMLPFVDPMARFCKTIIRDEPELDTQLRPKHLDVSALDTPTLALANAARETLRIGDAMEQMMEGLNKVMHGEPRQEKELRKLADDINVLYTAIKLYLARMPKEELAEEESRRWAEIIEMSLNLEQASDIVERMGSEIADKSLAARRAFSLDGLKELDALYEQLLSNLKLAMSVFFSGDVT
;
A
#
# COMPACT_ATOMS: atom_id res chain seq x y z
N ILE A 1 8.78 -43.39 -20.30
CA ILE A 1 9.54 -42.17 -19.90
C ILE A 1 9.98 -41.36 -21.12
N TYR A 2 10.82 -41.89 -22.01
CA TYR A 2 11.28 -41.17 -23.22
C TYR A 2 10.17 -40.66 -24.15
N PHE A 3 9.07 -41.41 -24.31
CA PHE A 3 7.92 -40.98 -25.11
C PHE A 3 7.20 -39.74 -24.54
N HIS A 4 7.01 -39.68 -23.21
CA HIS A 4 6.41 -38.51 -22.55
C HIS A 4 7.32 -37.29 -22.63
N VAL A 5 8.64 -37.48 -22.48
CA VAL A 5 9.62 -36.40 -22.60
C VAL A 5 9.65 -35.86 -24.04
N PHE A 6 9.71 -36.75 -25.04
CA PHE A 6 9.67 -36.35 -26.45
C PHE A 6 8.37 -35.64 -26.82
N TYR A 7 7.23 -36.17 -26.37
CA TYR A 7 5.92 -35.57 -26.63
C TYR A 7 5.78 -34.17 -26.01
N ASN A 8 6.23 -34.00 -24.77
CA ASN A 8 6.24 -32.69 -24.11
C ASN A 8 7.24 -31.72 -24.77
N LEU A 9 8.39 -32.21 -25.23
CA LEU A 9 9.38 -31.40 -25.96
C LEU A 9 8.82 -30.85 -27.28
N VAL A 10 8.17 -31.71 -28.06
CA VAL A 10 7.49 -31.30 -29.31
C VAL A 10 6.40 -30.28 -29.02
N ARG A 11 5.58 -30.49 -27.97
CA ARG A 11 4.56 -29.52 -27.54
C ARG A 11 5.16 -28.16 -27.16
N CYS A 12 6.25 -28.14 -26.39
CA CYS A 12 6.93 -26.90 -26.04
C CYS A 12 7.46 -26.16 -27.28
N LEU A 13 8.09 -26.87 -28.22
CA LEU A 13 8.61 -26.27 -29.46
C LEU A 13 7.49 -25.70 -30.34
N VAL A 14 6.32 -26.35 -30.37
CA VAL A 14 5.15 -25.88 -31.13
C VAL A 14 4.47 -24.68 -30.44
N MET A 15 4.42 -24.65 -29.10
CA MET A 15 3.78 -23.55 -28.36
C MET A 15 4.66 -22.30 -28.20
N LEU A 16 5.99 -22.44 -28.20
CA LEU A 16 6.93 -21.33 -28.04
C LEU A 16 6.68 -20.14 -28.99
N PRO A 17 6.48 -20.32 -30.31
CA PRO A 17 6.21 -19.19 -31.22
C PRO A 17 4.82 -18.55 -31.02
N PHE A 18 3.90 -19.22 -30.31
CA PHE A 18 2.58 -18.69 -29.99
C PHE A 18 2.55 -17.86 -28.69
N VAL A 19 3.62 -17.88 -27.90
CA VAL A 19 3.71 -17.12 -26.65
C VAL A 19 3.67 -15.61 -26.93
N ASP A 20 4.44 -15.11 -27.89
CA ASP A 20 4.48 -13.67 -28.20
C ASP A 20 3.15 -13.11 -28.76
N PRO A 21 2.48 -13.77 -29.73
CA PRO A 21 1.15 -13.38 -30.17
C PRO A 21 0.12 -13.41 -29.03
N MET A 22 0.15 -14.45 -28.19
CA MET A 22 -0.77 -14.58 -27.07
C MET A 22 -0.50 -13.51 -26.01
N ALA A 23 0.76 -13.20 -25.70
CA ALA A 23 1.14 -12.14 -24.78
C ALA A 23 0.68 -10.76 -25.28
N ARG A 24 0.81 -10.49 -26.59
CA ARG A 24 0.28 -9.26 -27.19
C ARG A 24 -1.24 -9.22 -27.15
N PHE A 25 -1.91 -10.33 -27.49
CA PHE A 25 -3.36 -10.46 -27.43
C PHE A 25 -3.90 -10.20 -26.02
N CYS A 26 -3.30 -10.84 -25.02
CA CYS A 26 -3.61 -10.60 -23.61
C CYS A 26 -3.37 -9.14 -23.22
N LYS A 27 -2.26 -8.50 -23.62
CA LYS A 27 -2.03 -7.06 -23.36
C LYS A 27 -3.00 -6.13 -24.08
N THR A 28 -3.61 -6.54 -25.20
CA THR A 28 -4.65 -5.75 -25.87
C THR A 28 -6.04 -5.95 -25.27
N ILE A 29 -6.34 -7.15 -24.74
CA ILE A 29 -7.63 -7.46 -24.11
C ILE A 29 -7.65 -7.00 -22.65
N ILE A 30 -6.58 -7.28 -21.92
CA ILE A 30 -6.28 -6.75 -20.60
C ILE A 30 -5.69 -5.37 -20.84
N ARG A 31 -6.58 -4.40 -20.98
CA ARG A 31 -6.22 -3.00 -21.02
C ARG A 31 -5.67 -2.66 -19.63
N ASP A 32 -4.36 -2.72 -19.45
CA ASP A 32 -3.71 -2.01 -18.36
C ASP A 32 -4.06 -0.54 -18.58
N GLU A 33 -4.98 0.00 -17.77
CA GLU A 33 -5.18 1.44 -17.75
C GLU A 33 -3.81 2.05 -17.45
N PRO A 34 -3.29 2.95 -18.31
CA PRO A 34 -2.07 3.66 -17.97
C PRO A 34 -2.31 4.30 -16.59
N GLU A 35 -1.34 4.15 -15.69
CA GLU A 35 -1.35 4.69 -14.32
C GLU A 35 -1.42 6.22 -14.33
N LEU A 36 -2.58 6.73 -14.73
CA LEU A 36 -2.97 8.14 -14.83
C LEU A 36 -4.14 8.41 -13.89
N ASP A 37 -4.50 7.47 -13.02
CA ASP A 37 -5.35 7.77 -11.88
C ASP A 37 -4.46 8.37 -10.79
N THR A 38 -4.56 9.68 -10.64
CA THR A 38 -3.93 10.48 -9.57
C THR A 38 -4.40 10.09 -8.15
N GLN A 39 -5.24 9.07 -8.01
CA GLN A 39 -5.75 8.54 -6.74
C GLN A 39 -5.39 7.07 -6.60
N LEU A 40 -4.86 6.66 -5.43
CA LEU A 40 -4.73 5.24 -5.10
C LEU A 40 -6.13 4.58 -5.05
N ARG A 41 -6.52 3.92 -6.14
CA ARG A 41 -7.68 3.03 -6.14
C ARG A 41 -7.30 1.63 -5.64
N PRO A 42 -8.23 0.89 -5.02
CA PRO A 42 -8.00 -0.51 -4.65
C PRO A 42 -7.73 -1.35 -5.91
N LYS A 43 -6.61 -2.07 -5.95
CA LYS A 43 -6.18 -2.84 -7.13
C LYS A 43 -6.39 -4.35 -6.94
N HIS A 44 -6.26 -4.85 -5.71
CA HIS A 44 -6.24 -6.28 -5.39
C HIS A 44 -7.51 -6.78 -4.69
N LEU A 45 -8.48 -5.91 -4.38
CA LEU A 45 -9.73 -6.30 -3.72
C LEU A 45 -10.72 -6.95 -4.70
N ASP A 46 -10.37 -8.15 -5.15
CA ASP A 46 -11.24 -8.95 -6.02
C ASP A 46 -12.36 -9.61 -5.21
N VAL A 47 -13.61 -9.24 -5.52
CA VAL A 47 -14.82 -9.76 -4.89
C VAL A 47 -15.00 -11.26 -5.18
N SER A 48 -14.47 -11.76 -6.31
CA SER A 48 -14.53 -13.19 -6.65
C SER A 48 -13.62 -14.07 -5.80
N ALA A 49 -12.63 -13.47 -5.12
CA ALA A 49 -11.75 -14.19 -4.20
C ALA A 49 -12.35 -14.38 -2.80
N LEU A 50 -13.51 -13.77 -2.50
CA LEU A 50 -14.15 -13.85 -1.18
C LEU A 50 -14.57 -15.29 -0.80
N ASP A 51 -14.79 -16.16 -1.79
CA ASP A 51 -15.12 -17.57 -1.58
C ASP A 51 -13.91 -18.39 -1.09
N THR A 52 -12.71 -17.81 -1.08
CA THR A 52 -11.47 -18.42 -0.58
C THR A 52 -10.83 -17.50 0.46
N PRO A 53 -11.14 -17.69 1.77
CA PRO A 53 -10.73 -16.75 2.82
C PRO A 53 -9.23 -16.45 2.86
N THR A 54 -8.39 -17.46 2.71
CA THR A 54 -6.92 -17.28 2.65
C THR A 54 -6.48 -16.34 1.52
N LEU A 55 -7.08 -16.48 0.33
CA LEU A 55 -6.76 -15.62 -0.82
C LEU A 55 -7.31 -14.20 -0.64
N ALA A 56 -8.52 -14.08 -0.09
CA ALA A 56 -9.11 -12.78 0.25
C ALA A 56 -8.26 -12.02 1.28
N LEU A 57 -7.76 -12.70 2.31
CA LEU A 57 -6.87 -12.11 3.31
C LEU A 57 -5.54 -11.67 2.69
N ALA A 58 -4.94 -12.49 1.82
CA ALA A 58 -3.72 -12.12 1.11
C ALA A 58 -3.93 -10.89 0.20
N ASN A 59 -5.09 -10.77 -0.46
CA ASN A 59 -5.47 -9.60 -1.24
C ASN A 59 -5.59 -8.34 -0.36
N ALA A 60 -6.26 -8.45 0.79
CA ALA A 60 -6.39 -7.35 1.74
C ALA A 60 -5.04 -6.94 2.34
N ALA A 61 -4.18 -7.90 2.69
CA ALA A 61 -2.82 -7.63 3.17
C ALA A 61 -1.99 -6.86 2.14
N ARG A 62 -2.06 -7.23 0.85
CA ARG A 62 -1.39 -6.48 -0.23
C ARG A 62 -1.87 -5.04 -0.34
N GLU A 63 -3.16 -4.77 -0.16
CA GLU A 63 -3.65 -3.39 -0.12
C GLU A 63 -3.18 -2.63 1.10
N THR A 64 -3.08 -3.28 2.27
CA THR A 64 -2.47 -2.66 3.46
C THR A 64 -0.99 -2.29 3.23
N LEU A 65 -0.23 -3.10 2.47
CA LEU A 65 1.14 -2.73 2.09
C LEU A 65 1.18 -1.46 1.24
N ARG A 66 0.22 -1.28 0.32
CA ARG A 66 0.12 -0.05 -0.49
C ARG A 66 -0.20 1.18 0.36
N ILE A 67 -0.96 1.02 1.46
CA ILE A 67 -1.14 2.09 2.45
C ILE A 67 0.22 2.42 3.11
N GLY A 68 1.01 1.40 3.45
CA GLY A 68 2.36 1.59 3.99
C GLY A 68 3.28 2.37 3.04
N ASP A 69 3.27 2.04 1.74
CA ASP A 69 4.03 2.76 0.72
C ASP A 69 3.59 4.23 0.60
N ALA A 70 2.27 4.48 0.65
CA ALA A 70 1.72 5.83 0.65
C ALA A 70 2.12 6.62 1.91
N MET A 71 2.14 5.95 3.08
CA MET A 71 2.59 6.54 4.33
C MET A 71 4.08 6.90 4.28
N GLU A 72 4.93 6.07 3.68
CA GLU A 72 6.35 6.40 3.47
C GLU A 72 6.52 7.67 2.60
N GLN A 73 5.76 7.78 1.51
CA GLN A 73 5.76 9.00 0.67
C GLN A 73 5.25 10.22 1.45
N MET A 74 4.26 10.03 2.31
CA MET A 74 3.70 11.08 3.16
C MET A 74 4.73 11.58 4.19
N MET A 75 5.53 10.68 4.75
CA MET A 75 6.66 11.03 5.61
C MET A 75 7.69 11.89 4.85
N GLU A 76 8.07 11.50 3.63
CA GLU A 76 8.98 12.32 2.80
C GLU A 76 8.41 13.71 2.51
N GLY A 77 7.10 13.80 2.23
CA GLY A 77 6.40 15.05 2.04
C GLY A 77 6.43 15.93 3.30
N LEU A 78 6.20 15.36 4.48
CA LEU A 78 6.25 16.06 5.75
C LEU A 78 7.65 16.64 5.99
N ASN A 79 8.70 15.88 5.69
CA ASN A 79 10.07 16.36 5.80
C ASN A 79 10.33 17.59 4.91
N LYS A 80 9.84 17.59 3.68
CA LYS A 80 9.94 18.76 2.78
C LYS A 80 9.16 19.96 3.31
N VAL A 81 7.98 19.75 3.91
CA VAL A 81 7.22 20.83 4.55
C VAL A 81 8.00 21.44 5.72
N MET A 82 8.62 20.61 6.57
CA MET A 82 9.48 21.07 7.68
C MET A 82 10.66 21.91 7.18
N HIS A 83 11.21 21.57 6.01
CA HIS A 83 12.31 22.28 5.36
C HIS A 83 11.91 23.49 4.52
N GLY A 84 10.63 23.86 4.53
CA GLY A 84 10.16 25.11 3.94
C GLY A 84 9.61 24.99 2.52
N GLU A 85 9.14 23.81 2.13
CA GLU A 85 8.35 23.61 0.91
C GLU A 85 6.84 23.53 1.23
N PRO A 86 6.13 24.66 1.44
CA PRO A 86 4.73 24.63 1.88
C PRO A 86 3.78 24.03 0.84
N ARG A 87 4.19 23.97 -0.43
CA ARG A 87 3.38 23.41 -1.52
C ARG A 87 3.15 21.91 -1.36
N GLN A 88 4.02 21.22 -0.60
CA GLN A 88 3.91 19.79 -0.34
C GLN A 88 2.75 19.45 0.60
N GLU A 89 2.23 20.41 1.38
CA GLU A 89 1.05 20.21 2.23
C GLU A 89 -0.17 19.71 1.45
N LYS A 90 -0.37 20.20 0.22
CA LYS A 90 -1.45 19.74 -0.65
C LYS A 90 -1.28 18.29 -1.08
N GLU A 91 -0.04 17.84 -1.29
CA GLU A 91 0.25 16.45 -1.63
C GLU A 91 0.06 15.56 -0.40
N LEU A 92 0.40 16.03 0.81
CA LEU A 92 0.09 15.31 2.06
C LEU A 92 -1.41 15.09 2.21
N ARG A 93 -2.24 16.10 1.95
CA ARG A 93 -3.70 15.96 2.00
C ARG A 93 -4.22 14.93 1.01
N LYS A 94 -3.71 14.95 -0.23
CA LYS A 94 -4.08 13.95 -1.25
C LYS A 94 -3.69 12.53 -0.82
N LEU A 95 -2.48 12.35 -0.30
CA LEU A 95 -2.02 11.04 0.19
C LEU A 95 -2.88 10.55 1.37
N ALA A 96 -3.27 11.44 2.28
CA ALA A 96 -4.20 11.11 3.37
C ALA A 96 -5.57 10.66 2.84
N ASP A 97 -6.14 11.40 1.89
CA ASP A 97 -7.41 11.04 1.24
C ASP A 97 -7.32 9.67 0.55
N ASP A 98 -6.23 9.42 -0.17
CA ASP A 98 -5.93 8.15 -0.83
C ASP A 98 -5.80 6.98 0.15
N ILE A 99 -5.09 7.18 1.27
CA ILE A 99 -4.98 6.21 2.37
C ILE A 99 -6.36 5.89 2.96
N ASN A 100 -7.18 6.91 3.21
CA ASN A 100 -8.54 6.72 3.73
C ASN A 100 -9.44 5.94 2.73
N VAL A 101 -9.32 6.21 1.43
CA VAL A 101 -10.02 5.45 0.38
C VAL A 101 -9.62 3.97 0.43
N LEU A 102 -8.33 3.67 0.50
CA LEU A 102 -7.84 2.29 0.60
C LEU A 102 -8.28 1.61 1.89
N TYR A 103 -8.12 2.27 3.05
CA TYR A 103 -8.58 1.76 4.34
C TYR A 103 -10.08 1.43 4.31
N THR A 104 -10.89 2.34 3.78
CA THR A 104 -12.34 2.15 3.66
C THR A 104 -12.65 0.94 2.76
N ALA A 105 -11.93 0.79 1.65
CA ALA A 105 -12.12 -0.34 0.76
C ALA A 105 -11.74 -1.68 1.41
N ILE A 106 -10.60 -1.73 2.13
CA ILE A 106 -10.17 -2.90 2.91
C ILE A 106 -11.22 -3.25 3.97
N LYS A 107 -11.68 -2.26 4.74
CA LYS A 107 -12.71 -2.43 5.76
C LYS A 107 -13.99 -3.02 5.19
N LEU A 108 -14.48 -2.48 4.07
CA LEU A 108 -15.69 -2.98 3.41
C LEU A 108 -15.49 -4.38 2.82
N TYR A 109 -14.30 -4.68 2.31
CA TYR A 109 -13.96 -5.99 1.78
C TYR A 109 -13.93 -7.05 2.88
N LEU A 110 -13.21 -6.78 3.96
CA LEU A 110 -13.10 -7.66 5.12
C LEU A 110 -14.43 -7.84 5.87
N ALA A 111 -15.31 -6.84 5.85
CA ALA A 111 -16.65 -6.94 6.45
C ALA A 111 -17.59 -7.90 5.71
N ARG A 112 -17.31 -8.23 4.44
CA ARG A 112 -18.09 -9.19 3.65
C ARG A 112 -17.70 -10.64 3.92
N MET A 113 -16.63 -10.88 4.67
CA MET A 113 -16.18 -12.23 4.99
C MET A 113 -16.99 -12.81 6.16
N PRO A 114 -17.50 -14.06 6.05
CA PRO A 114 -18.24 -14.71 7.12
C PRO A 114 -17.28 -15.08 8.27
N LYS A 115 -17.24 -14.24 9.31
CA LYS A 115 -16.28 -14.36 10.42
C LYS A 115 -16.42 -15.65 11.24
N GLU A 116 -17.60 -16.25 11.23
CA GLU A 116 -17.93 -17.49 11.94
C GLU A 116 -17.41 -18.75 11.25
N GLU A 117 -17.05 -18.65 9.95
CA GLU A 117 -16.55 -19.76 9.14
C GLU A 117 -15.02 -19.77 9.02
N LEU A 118 -14.35 -18.74 9.56
CA LEU A 118 -12.89 -18.60 9.50
C LEU A 118 -12.21 -19.56 10.48
N ALA A 119 -11.12 -20.18 10.02
CA ALA A 119 -10.20 -20.85 10.94
C ALA A 119 -9.58 -19.83 11.93
N GLU A 120 -9.09 -20.31 13.07
CA GLU A 120 -8.51 -19.44 14.11
C GLU A 120 -7.34 -18.60 13.57
N GLU A 121 -6.48 -19.19 12.74
CA GLU A 121 -5.38 -18.50 12.07
C GLU A 121 -5.87 -17.40 11.11
N GLU A 122 -6.90 -17.67 10.32
CA GLU A 122 -7.49 -16.71 9.39
C GLU A 122 -8.20 -15.56 10.11
N SER A 123 -8.87 -15.86 11.22
CA SER A 123 -9.52 -14.87 12.08
C SER A 123 -8.49 -13.94 12.74
N ARG A 124 -7.36 -14.50 13.20
CA ARG A 124 -6.23 -13.71 13.70
C ARG A 124 -5.65 -12.83 12.59
N ARG A 125 -5.42 -13.39 11.40
CA ARG A 125 -4.88 -12.63 10.26
C ARG A 125 -5.83 -11.51 9.83
N TRP A 126 -7.13 -11.77 9.80
CA TRP A 126 -8.16 -10.75 9.58
C TRP A 126 -8.04 -9.60 10.56
N ALA A 127 -7.84 -9.89 11.86
CA ALA A 127 -7.69 -8.89 12.91
C ALA A 127 -6.41 -8.06 12.73
N GLU A 128 -5.29 -8.71 12.43
CA GLU A 128 -4.01 -8.04 12.16
C GLU A 128 -4.11 -7.09 10.96
N ILE A 129 -4.75 -7.50 9.86
CA ILE A 129 -4.91 -6.67 8.65
C ILE A 129 -5.77 -5.44 8.95
N ILE A 130 -6.93 -5.61 9.57
CA ILE A 130 -7.82 -4.47 9.85
C ILE A 130 -7.19 -3.51 10.84
N GLU A 131 -6.51 -4.01 11.87
CA GLU A 131 -5.84 -3.19 12.88
C GLU A 131 -4.67 -2.41 12.27
N MET A 132 -3.81 -3.06 11.48
CA MET A 132 -2.72 -2.39 10.80
C MET A 132 -3.23 -1.30 9.83
N SER A 133 -4.26 -1.62 9.03
CA SER A 133 -4.84 -0.64 8.10
C SER A 133 -5.45 0.58 8.81
N LEU A 134 -6.09 0.37 9.96
CA LEU A 134 -6.63 1.45 10.79
C LEU A 134 -5.50 2.31 11.39
N ASN A 135 -4.47 1.67 11.95
CA ASN A 135 -3.35 2.39 12.55
C ASN A 135 -2.62 3.28 11.54
N LEU A 136 -2.46 2.80 10.30
CA LEU A 136 -1.85 3.60 9.22
C LEU A 136 -2.75 4.76 8.78
N GLU A 137 -4.07 4.56 8.69
CA GLU A 137 -5.02 5.63 8.38
C GLU A 137 -4.98 6.74 9.45
N GLN A 138 -5.03 6.37 10.72
CA GLN A 138 -4.92 7.31 11.83
C GLN A 138 -3.58 8.05 11.84
N ALA A 139 -2.48 7.34 11.54
CA ALA A 139 -1.16 7.96 11.41
C ALA A 139 -1.12 8.97 10.26
N SER A 140 -1.74 8.66 9.12
CA SER A 140 -1.83 9.58 7.97
C SER A 140 -2.57 10.86 8.33
N ASP A 141 -3.70 10.77 9.03
CA ASP A 141 -4.49 11.91 9.49
C ASP A 141 -3.70 12.80 10.49
N ILE A 142 -2.87 12.20 11.34
CA ILE A 142 -1.95 12.95 12.19
C ILE A 142 -0.88 13.68 11.35
N VAL A 143 -0.28 13.03 10.36
CA VAL A 143 0.73 13.63 9.49
C VAL A 143 0.16 14.75 8.63
N GLU A 144 -1.06 14.61 8.12
CA GLU A 144 -1.76 15.65 7.34
C GLU A 144 -1.94 16.91 8.20
N ARG A 145 -2.48 16.74 9.41
CA ARG A 145 -2.66 17.85 10.35
C ARG A 145 -1.34 18.53 10.72
N MET A 146 -0.30 17.76 11.01
CA MET A 146 1.02 18.31 11.31
C MET A 146 1.56 19.11 10.12
N GLY A 147 1.47 18.57 8.91
CA GLY A 147 1.88 19.26 7.68
C GLY A 147 1.14 20.58 7.49
N SER A 148 -0.19 20.59 7.67
CA SER A 148 -1.01 21.80 7.59
C SER A 148 -0.60 22.83 8.64
N GLU A 149 -0.44 22.41 9.89
CA GLU A 149 -0.04 23.32 10.97
C GLU A 149 1.33 23.94 10.73
N ILE A 150 2.29 23.17 10.23
CA ILE A 150 3.62 23.68 9.92
C ILE A 150 3.56 24.66 8.75
N ALA A 151 2.83 24.34 7.68
CA ALA A 151 2.64 25.24 6.55
C ALA A 151 2.01 26.58 6.97
N ASP A 152 0.98 26.54 7.81
CA ASP A 152 0.28 27.73 8.29
C ASP A 152 1.11 28.56 9.28
N LYS A 153 1.73 27.91 10.28
CA LYS A 153 2.39 28.62 11.39
C LYS A 153 3.84 29.01 11.10
N SER A 154 4.59 28.17 10.37
CA SER A 154 6.00 28.43 10.05
C SER A 154 6.14 29.25 8.78
N LEU A 155 5.45 28.86 7.71
CA LEU A 155 5.72 29.39 6.37
C LEU A 155 4.88 30.63 6.03
N ALA A 156 3.59 30.65 6.38
CA ALA A 156 2.78 31.86 6.19
C ALA A 156 3.22 33.02 7.12
N ALA A 157 3.74 32.70 8.31
CA ALA A 157 4.24 33.69 9.27
C ALA A 157 5.74 34.04 9.10
N ARG A 158 6.44 33.46 8.10
CA ARG A 158 7.90 33.61 7.86
C ARG A 158 8.78 33.28 9.07
N ARG A 159 8.39 32.31 9.88
CA ARG A 159 9.11 31.86 11.07
C ARG A 159 9.64 30.44 10.83
N ALA A 160 10.80 30.36 10.19
CA ALA A 160 11.49 29.09 10.04
C ALA A 160 11.88 28.50 11.40
N PHE A 161 11.97 27.17 11.46
CA PHE A 161 12.56 26.47 12.60
C PHE A 161 14.02 26.90 12.81
N SER A 162 14.49 26.84 14.05
CA SER A 162 15.93 27.02 14.34
C SER A 162 16.73 25.85 13.74
N LEU A 163 18.00 26.08 13.45
CA LEU A 163 18.88 25.04 12.91
C LEU A 163 19.01 23.83 13.87
N ASP A 164 19.09 24.08 15.17
CA ASP A 164 19.18 23.00 16.16
C ASP A 164 17.84 22.27 16.31
N GLY A 165 16.71 22.98 16.22
CA GLY A 165 15.38 22.38 16.25
C GLY A 165 15.10 21.52 15.01
N LEU A 166 15.55 21.94 13.82
CA LEU A 166 15.44 21.11 12.61
C LEU A 166 16.24 19.82 12.74
N LYS A 167 17.48 19.88 13.25
CA LYS A 167 18.29 18.67 13.46
C LYS A 167 17.63 17.67 14.41
N GLU A 168 17.00 18.16 15.47
CA GLU A 168 16.27 17.30 16.40
C GLU A 168 15.04 16.66 15.74
N LEU A 169 14.29 17.43 14.94
CA LEU A 169 13.16 16.92 14.16
C LEU A 169 13.60 15.89 13.11
N ASP A 170 14.74 16.11 12.45
CA ASP A 170 15.30 15.16 11.47
C ASP A 170 15.65 13.82 12.13
N ALA A 171 16.26 13.85 13.32
CA ALA A 171 16.57 12.63 14.06
C ALA A 171 15.29 11.85 14.46
N LEU A 172 14.25 12.56 14.91
CA LEU A 172 12.96 11.94 15.23
C LEU A 172 12.27 11.38 13.98
N TYR A 173 12.35 12.11 12.86
CA TYR A 173 11.84 11.71 11.55
C TYR A 173 12.48 10.40 11.08
N GLU A 174 13.81 10.31 11.13
CA GLU A 174 14.55 9.10 10.75
C GLU A 174 14.15 7.89 11.60
N GLN A 175 14.01 8.09 12.92
CA GLN A 175 13.57 7.04 13.83
C GLN A 175 12.14 6.57 13.51
N LEU A 176 11.22 7.50 13.23
CA LEU A 176 9.84 7.19 12.87
C LEU A 176 9.76 6.43 11.54
N LEU A 177 10.55 6.83 10.54
CA LEU A 177 10.61 6.16 9.24
C LEU A 177 11.16 4.73 9.37
N SER A 178 12.21 4.54 10.18
CA SER A 178 12.76 3.22 10.47
C SER A 178 11.73 2.31 11.16
N ASN A 179 11.00 2.85 12.14
CA ASN A 179 9.94 2.10 12.83
C ASN A 179 8.80 1.70 11.89
N LEU A 180 8.39 2.59 10.98
CA LEU A 180 7.38 2.29 9.96
C LEU A 180 7.84 1.12 9.09
N LYS A 181 9.06 1.17 8.55
CA LYS A 181 9.63 0.10 7.71
C LYS A 181 9.70 -1.23 8.45
N LEU A 182 10.11 -1.21 9.72
CA LEU A 182 10.14 -2.41 10.55
C LEU A 182 8.73 -2.97 10.77
N ALA A 183 7.76 -2.13 11.10
CA ALA A 183 6.37 -2.56 11.29
C ALA A 183 5.80 -3.20 10.01
N MET A 184 6.04 -2.60 8.84
CA MET A 184 5.61 -3.15 7.56
C MET A 184 6.31 -4.47 7.22
N SER A 185 7.62 -4.58 7.53
CA SER A 185 8.37 -5.82 7.33
C SER A 185 7.84 -6.96 8.21
N VAL A 186 7.56 -6.69 9.49
CA VAL A 186 7.00 -7.68 10.43
C VAL A 186 5.60 -8.11 9.99
N PHE A 187 4.76 -7.15 9.60
CA PHE A 187 3.42 -7.42 9.08
C PHE A 187 3.43 -8.33 7.83
N PHE A 188 4.38 -8.08 6.91
CA PHE A 188 4.55 -8.91 5.72
C PHE A 188 5.13 -10.28 6.03
N SER A 189 6.08 -10.38 6.96
CA SER A 189 6.75 -11.64 7.28
C SER A 189 5.80 -12.66 7.91
N GLY A 190 4.75 -12.18 8.58
CA GLY A 190 3.64 -13.01 9.07
C GLY A 190 2.79 -13.68 7.96
N ASP A 191 2.93 -13.29 6.69
CA ASP A 191 2.28 -13.96 5.54
C ASP A 191 3.15 -15.07 4.89
N VAL A 192 4.45 -15.18 5.22
CA VAL A 192 5.42 -16.02 4.48
C VAL A 192 5.66 -17.40 5.13
N THR A 193 4.98 -17.71 6.24
CA THR A 193 5.08 -19.00 6.94
C THR A 193 3.83 -19.84 6.74
#